data_AF-A0A5C9E930-F1
#
_entry.id   AF-A0A5C9E930-F1
#
_cell.length_a   1.000
_cell.length_b   1.000
_cell.length_c   1.000
_cell.angle_alpha   90.00
_cell.angle_beta   90.00
_cell.angle_gamma   90.00
#
_symmetry.space_group_name_H-M   'P 1'
#
loop_
_entity.id
_entity.type
_entity.pdbx_description
1 polymer ?
#
loop_
_entity_poly.entity_id
_entity_poly.type
_entity_poly.pdbx_seq_one_letter_code
_entity_poly.pdbx_strand_id
1 'polypeptide(L)'
;MIGVELSSNRSWKLKLEDGTIETFTDIRRKVGNRIIRAYLLKPIMEQSRIERIKATLRGPKDEFKDFDKFFILKGKTDIGDFRMLVESGVYENLRIVGTDEEYIASKTPDEVIQILTDSLSNPVDSLIVVSTDTKVRAE
;
A
#
# COMPACT_ATOMS: atom_id res chain seq x y z
N MET A 1 -20.99 -0.06 25.30
CA MET A 1 -19.75 0.36 24.63
C MET A 1 -18.79 -0.81 24.73
N ILE A 2 -18.67 -1.61 23.67
CA ILE A 2 -17.66 -2.67 23.62
C ILE A 2 -16.53 -2.05 22.81
N GLY A 3 -15.49 -1.59 23.52
CA GLY A 3 -14.21 -1.29 22.90
C GLY A 3 -13.68 -2.59 22.33
N VAL A 4 -13.75 -2.71 21.01
CA VAL A 4 -13.04 -3.76 20.31
C VAL A 4 -11.56 -3.43 20.49
N GLU A 5 -10.90 -4.11 21.42
CA GLU A 5 -9.45 -4.24 21.39
C GLU A 5 -9.09 -4.70 19.98
N LEU A 6 -8.50 -3.81 19.18
CA LEU A 6 -7.82 -4.16 17.94
C LEU A 6 -6.67 -5.08 18.35
N SER A 7 -6.94 -6.38 18.34
CA SER A 7 -6.00 -7.43 18.65
C SER A 7 -4.66 -7.15 17.98
N SER A 8 -3.60 -7.06 18.79
CA SER A 8 -2.24 -7.21 18.34
C SER A 8 -2.10 -8.44 17.43
N ASN A 9 -1.22 -8.35 16.42
CA ASN A 9 -0.58 -9.46 15.68
C ASN A 9 -1.03 -9.81 14.25
N ARG A 10 -1.59 -8.90 13.45
CA ARG A 10 -1.61 -9.09 11.98
C ARG A 10 -1.17 -7.85 11.24
N SER A 11 0.14 -7.65 11.20
CA SER A 11 0.76 -6.53 10.50
C SER A 11 1.77 -7.03 9.50
N TRP A 12 1.89 -6.29 8.41
CA TRP A 12 2.97 -6.44 7.46
C TRP A 12 4.19 -5.71 7.98
N LYS A 13 5.37 -6.28 7.75
CA LYS A 13 6.64 -5.69 8.17
C LYS A 13 7.53 -5.48 6.96
N LEU A 14 7.92 -4.24 6.72
CA LEU A 14 8.92 -3.89 5.72
C LEU A 14 10.23 -3.63 6.44
N LYS A 15 11.21 -4.51 6.22
CA LYS A 15 12.56 -4.31 6.75
C LYS A 15 13.43 -3.63 5.70
N LEU A 16 13.91 -2.44 6.00
CA LEU A 16 14.82 -1.66 5.17
C LEU A 16 16.28 -2.16 5.32
N GLU A 17 17.16 -1.75 4.42
CA GLU A 17 18.58 -2.15 4.40
C GLU A 17 19.35 -1.65 5.63
N ASP A 18 19.00 -0.49 6.17
CA ASP A 18 19.57 0.08 7.40
C ASP A 18 19.12 -0.66 8.69
N GLY A 19 18.24 -1.65 8.54
CA GLY A 19 17.67 -2.41 9.65
C GLY A 19 16.37 -1.84 10.22
N THR A 20 15.93 -0.66 9.76
CA THR A 20 14.65 -0.06 10.15
C THR A 20 13.49 -0.97 9.76
N ILE A 21 12.50 -1.10 10.66
CA ILE A 21 11.30 -1.90 10.43
C ILE A 21 10.09 -0.98 10.41
N GLU A 22 9.45 -0.90 9.25
CA GLU A 22 8.16 -0.24 9.09
C GLU A 22 7.03 -1.25 9.19
N THR A 23 5.89 -0.83 9.74
CA THR A 23 4.75 -1.72 10.00
C THR A 23 3.50 -1.17 9.34
N PHE A 24 2.72 -2.04 8.70
CA PHE A 24 1.42 -1.72 8.12
C PHE A 24 0.35 -2.63 8.72
N THR A 25 -0.72 -2.06 9.22
CA THR A 25 -1.90 -2.78 9.70
C THR A 25 -2.57 -3.49 8.53
N ASP A 26 -2.79 -4.81 8.62
CA ASP A 26 -3.46 -5.58 7.56
C ASP A 26 -4.96 -5.22 7.49
N ILE A 27 -5.37 -4.61 6.39
CA ILE A 27 -6.76 -4.21 6.13
C ILE A 27 -7.43 -5.03 5.03
N ARG A 28 -6.81 -6.10 4.53
CA ARG A 28 -7.36 -6.92 3.43
C ARG A 28 -8.73 -7.49 3.75
N ARG A 29 -8.97 -7.89 5.01
CA ARG A 29 -10.27 -8.43 5.46
C ARG A 29 -11.37 -7.36 5.46
N LYS A 30 -11.00 -6.11 5.71
CA LYS A 30 -11.91 -4.96 5.70
C LYS A 30 -12.24 -4.55 4.27
N VAL A 31 -11.21 -4.32 3.45
CA VAL A 31 -11.38 -3.85 2.06
C VAL A 31 -11.96 -4.95 1.16
N GLY A 32 -11.67 -6.21 1.47
CA GLY A 32 -12.14 -7.37 0.72
C GLY A 32 -11.37 -7.59 -0.59
N ASN A 33 -12.01 -8.24 -1.56
CA ASN A 33 -11.47 -8.47 -2.90
C ASN A 33 -11.85 -7.36 -3.88
N ARG A 34 -12.06 -6.14 -3.39
CA ARG A 34 -12.40 -5.01 -4.27
C ARG A 34 -11.17 -4.67 -5.12
N ILE A 35 -11.42 -4.57 -6.42
CA ILE A 35 -10.41 -4.57 -7.46
C ILE A 35 -10.20 -3.13 -7.94
N ILE A 36 -8.97 -2.61 -7.85
CA ILE A 36 -8.61 -1.30 -8.40
C ILE A 36 -7.80 -1.51 -9.68
N ARG A 37 -8.16 -0.84 -10.76
CA ARG A 37 -7.57 -1.08 -12.08
C ARG A 37 -6.11 -0.65 -12.12
N ALA A 38 -5.21 -1.50 -12.61
CA ALA A 38 -3.78 -1.20 -12.66
C ALA A 38 -3.41 -0.05 -13.62
N TYR A 39 -4.26 0.28 -14.61
CA TYR A 39 -4.02 1.43 -15.48
C TYR A 39 -3.91 2.76 -14.72
N LEU A 40 -4.47 2.82 -13.50
CA LEU A 40 -4.36 4.01 -12.63
C LEU A 40 -2.92 4.27 -12.17
N LEU A 41 -1.99 3.33 -12.36
CA LEU A 41 -0.56 3.57 -12.13
C LEU A 41 0.06 4.44 -13.23
N LYS A 42 -0.53 4.49 -14.42
CA LYS A 42 0.04 5.15 -15.60
C LYS A 42 0.40 6.62 -15.35
N PRO A 43 -0.46 7.47 -14.76
CA PRO A 43 -0.11 8.87 -14.48
C PRO A 43 1.11 9.03 -13.56
N ILE A 44 1.23 8.21 -12.51
CA ILE A 44 2.39 8.22 -11.60
C ILE A 44 3.66 7.82 -12.34
N MET A 45 3.57 6.79 -13.18
CA MET A 45 4.71 6.28 -13.95
C MET A 45 5.19 7.29 -14.99
N GLU A 46 4.28 7.92 -15.72
CA GLU A 46 4.59 8.93 -16.74
C GLU A 46 5.26 10.16 -16.13
N GLN A 47 4.89 10.52 -14.89
CA GLN A 47 5.48 11.63 -14.15
C GLN A 47 6.78 11.25 -13.41
N SER A 48 7.31 10.03 -13.62
CA SER A 48 8.52 9.52 -12.95
C SER A 48 8.48 9.62 -11.43
N ARG A 49 7.29 9.52 -10.82
CA ARG A 49 7.10 9.61 -9.36
C ARG A 49 7.27 8.24 -8.70
N ILE A 50 8.45 7.66 -8.92
CA ILE A 50 8.81 6.33 -8.44
C ILE A 50 10.11 6.41 -7.65
N GLU A 51 10.07 5.96 -6.40
CA GLU A 51 11.22 5.72 -5.55
C GLU A 51 11.53 4.22 -5.52
N ARG A 52 12.80 3.84 -5.57
CA ARG A 52 13.24 2.45 -5.52
C ARG A 52 14.02 2.21 -4.24
N ILE A 53 13.64 1.19 -3.48
CA ILE A 53 14.30 0.83 -2.22
C ILE A 53 14.67 -0.65 -2.20
N LYS A 54 15.71 -0.97 -1.44
CA LYS A 54 16.05 -2.35 -1.10
C LYS A 54 15.40 -2.68 0.25
N ALA A 55 14.44 -3.61 0.23
CA ALA A 55 13.68 -3.98 1.41
C ALA A 55 13.21 -5.43 1.34
N THR A 56 12.91 -6.01 2.50
CA THR A 56 12.28 -7.33 2.62
C THR A 56 10.91 -7.19 3.25
N LEU A 57 9.89 -7.75 2.59
CA LEU A 57 8.52 -7.73 3.10
C LEU A 57 8.19 -9.06 3.81
N ARG A 58 7.59 -8.95 4.99
CA ARG A 58 6.96 -10.07 5.69
C ARG A 58 5.47 -9.84 5.86
N GLY A 59 4.72 -10.90 5.63
CA GLY A 59 3.28 -10.93 5.81
C GLY A 59 2.86 -11.02 7.28
N PRO A 60 1.54 -10.98 7.55
CA PRO A 60 0.97 -11.02 8.89
C PRO A 60 1.17 -12.34 9.63
N LYS A 61 1.59 -13.41 8.96
CA LYS A 61 1.99 -14.67 9.59
C LYS A 61 3.52 -14.80 9.68
N ASP A 62 4.22 -13.66 9.56
CA ASP A 62 5.68 -13.55 9.52
C ASP A 62 6.34 -14.31 8.36
N GLU A 63 5.57 -14.62 7.31
CA GLU A 63 6.07 -15.29 6.12
C GLU A 63 6.74 -14.28 5.17
N PHE A 64 7.87 -14.67 4.54
CA PHE A 64 8.49 -13.85 3.50
C PHE A 64 7.56 -13.67 2.29
N LYS A 65 7.63 -12.48 1.68
CA LYS A 65 6.86 -12.11 0.49
C LYS A 65 7.79 -11.51 -0.55
N ASP A 66 7.50 -11.79 -1.82
CA ASP A 66 8.21 -11.17 -2.94
C ASP A 66 7.77 -9.71 -3.01
N PHE A 67 8.59 -8.79 -2.49
CA PHE A 67 8.24 -7.37 -2.44
C PHE A 67 8.10 -6.75 -3.85
N ASP A 68 8.65 -7.39 -4.88
CA ASP A 68 8.50 -6.98 -6.28
C ASP A 68 7.05 -6.98 -6.78
N LYS A 69 6.17 -7.79 -6.16
CA LYS A 69 4.71 -7.84 -6.38
C LYS A 69 3.93 -6.84 -5.54
N PHE A 70 4.62 -6.00 -4.77
CA PHE A 70 4.01 -4.98 -3.94
C PHE A 70 4.62 -3.62 -4.25
N PHE A 71 3.92 -2.59 -3.82
CA PHE A 71 4.45 -1.24 -3.74
C PHE A 71 3.80 -0.51 -2.57
N ILE A 72 4.43 0.60 -2.18
CA ILE A 72 3.88 1.50 -1.18
C ILE A 72 3.45 2.77 -1.91
N LEU A 73 2.16 3.09 -1.85
CA LEU A 73 1.68 4.41 -2.24
C LEU A 73 1.88 5.35 -1.06
N LYS A 74 2.75 6.35 -1.22
CA LYS A 74 2.80 7.52 -0.35
C LYS A 74 1.90 8.60 -0.94
N GLY A 75 1.11 9.26 -0.12
CA GLY A 75 0.26 10.36 -0.56
C GLY A 75 -0.04 11.33 0.57
N LYS A 76 -0.85 12.33 0.27
CA LYS A 76 -1.32 13.33 1.22
C LYS A 76 -2.84 13.41 1.24
N THR A 77 -3.37 13.67 2.43
CA THR A 77 -4.77 14.01 2.66
C THR A 77 -4.83 15.30 3.48
N ASP A 78 -6.03 15.86 3.66
CA ASP A 78 -6.24 17.06 4.49
C ASP A 78 -5.80 16.88 5.95
N ILE A 79 -5.72 15.62 6.41
CA ILE A 79 -5.37 15.26 7.79
C ILE A 79 -3.93 14.80 7.94
N GLY A 80 -3.16 14.72 6.86
CA GLY A 80 -1.75 14.40 6.88
C GLY A 80 -1.30 13.48 5.75
N ASP A 81 -0.02 13.16 5.79
CA ASP A 81 0.61 12.18 4.91
C ASP A 81 0.10 10.77 5.23
N PHE A 82 0.21 9.86 4.28
CA PHE A 82 -0.14 8.46 4.51
C PHE A 82 0.69 7.52 3.67
N ARG A 83 0.72 6.25 4.10
CA ARG A 83 1.23 5.16 3.29
C ARG A 83 0.25 4.00 3.22
N MET A 84 0.12 3.45 2.03
CA MET A 84 -0.65 2.23 1.78
C MET A 84 0.23 1.19 1.11
N LEU A 85 0.28 0.00 1.69
CA LEU A 85 0.84 -1.17 1.05
C LEU A 85 -0.20 -1.73 0.07
N VAL A 86 0.22 -1.92 -1.17
CA VAL A 86 -0.62 -2.39 -2.28
C VAL A 86 0.07 -3.55 -2.98
N GLU A 87 -0.67 -4.61 -3.25
CA GLU A 87 -0.23 -5.76 -4.05
C GLU A 87 -0.63 -5.50 -5.51
N SER A 88 0.32 -5.60 -6.44
CA SER A 88 0.12 -5.44 -7.88
C SER A 88 0.04 -6.81 -8.57
N GLY A 89 -0.51 -6.85 -9.78
CA GLY A 89 -0.57 -8.07 -10.59
C GLY A 89 -1.65 -9.08 -10.15
N VAL A 90 -2.61 -8.67 -9.31
CA VAL A 90 -3.75 -9.51 -8.92
C VAL A 90 -4.79 -9.45 -10.04
N TYR A 91 -4.73 -10.38 -11.00
CA TYR A 91 -5.57 -10.38 -12.21
C TYR A 91 -5.48 -9.08 -13.03
N GLU A 92 -4.28 -8.52 -13.20
CA GLU A 92 -4.06 -7.18 -13.81
C GLU A 92 -4.63 -6.02 -13.00
N ASN A 93 -4.87 -6.23 -11.71
CA ASN A 93 -5.40 -5.22 -10.83
C ASN A 93 -4.53 -5.04 -9.57
N LEU A 94 -4.88 -4.01 -8.83
CA LEU A 94 -4.30 -3.61 -7.56
C LEU A 94 -5.21 -4.09 -6.44
N ARG A 95 -4.57 -4.56 -5.37
CA ARG A 95 -5.24 -4.95 -4.14
C ARG A 95 -4.66 -4.17 -2.98
N ILE A 96 -5.53 -3.51 -2.22
CA ILE A 96 -5.13 -2.81 -0.99
C ILE A 96 -4.82 -3.84 0.09
N VAL A 97 -3.63 -3.74 0.68
CA VAL A 97 -3.11 -4.71 1.62
C VAL A 97 -3.05 -4.18 3.04
N GLY A 98 -2.43 -3.02 3.23
CA GLY A 98 -2.18 -2.46 4.55
C GLY A 98 -2.04 -0.95 4.52
N THR A 99 -2.09 -0.35 5.70
CA THR A 99 -1.79 1.06 5.92
C THR A 99 -1.05 1.23 7.24
N ASP A 100 -0.18 2.22 7.33
CA ASP A 100 0.49 2.60 8.57
C ASP A 100 -0.32 3.62 9.40
N GLU A 101 -1.41 4.14 8.83
CA GLU A 101 -2.23 5.18 9.45
C GLU A 101 -3.51 4.62 10.08
N GLU A 102 -3.72 4.89 11.38
CA GLU A 102 -4.91 4.44 12.10
C GLU A 102 -6.20 5.05 11.53
N TYR A 103 -6.14 6.30 11.07
CA TYR A 103 -7.31 6.97 10.51
C TYR A 103 -7.77 6.28 9.21
N ILE A 104 -6.85 5.87 8.33
CA ILE A 104 -7.19 5.08 7.13
C ILE A 104 -7.72 3.71 7.56
N ALA A 105 -7.07 3.08 8.54
CA ALA A 105 -7.51 1.79 9.05
C ALA A 105 -8.91 1.85 9.67
N SER A 106 -9.37 3.01 10.16
CA SER A 106 -10.72 3.21 10.73
C SER A 106 -11.82 3.43 9.67
N LYS A 107 -11.47 3.91 8.47
CA LYS A 107 -12.41 4.24 7.40
C LYS A 107 -13.21 3.04 6.87
N THR A 108 -14.30 3.35 6.17
CA THR A 108 -15.07 2.35 5.43
C THR A 108 -14.29 1.83 4.21
N PRO A 109 -14.60 0.64 3.69
CA PRO A 109 -13.95 0.12 2.50
C PRO A 109 -14.02 1.06 1.29
N ASP A 110 -15.16 1.72 1.09
CA ASP A 110 -15.36 2.64 -0.04
C ASP A 110 -14.48 3.88 0.08
N GLU A 111 -14.39 4.47 1.27
CA GLU A 111 -13.49 5.60 1.52
C GLU A 111 -12.01 5.25 1.32
N VAL A 112 -11.60 4.05 1.76
CA VAL A 112 -10.22 3.57 1.57
C VAL A 112 -9.88 3.41 0.09
N ILE A 113 -10.81 2.90 -0.70
CA ILE A 113 -10.66 2.77 -2.16
C ILE A 113 -10.61 4.14 -2.83
N GLN A 114 -11.45 5.07 -2.37
CA GLN A 114 -11.49 6.43 -2.87
C GLN A 114 -10.15 7.13 -2.66
N ILE A 115 -9.57 7.05 -1.46
CA ILE A 115 -8.25 7.61 -1.14
C ILE A 115 -7.18 7.07 -2.10
N LEU A 116 -7.13 5.75 -2.32
CA LEU A 116 -6.17 5.17 -3.24
C LEU A 116 -6.40 5.67 -4.67
N THR A 117 -7.66 5.65 -5.13
CA THR A 117 -8.03 6.01 -6.51
C THR A 117 -7.71 7.47 -6.80
N ASP A 118 -8.02 8.38 -5.89
CA ASP A 118 -7.75 9.80 -6.04
C ASP A 118 -6.25 10.08 -6.09
N SER A 119 -5.50 9.42 -5.21
CA SER A 119 -4.04 9.57 -5.13
C SER A 119 -3.34 9.02 -6.38
N LEU A 120 -3.86 7.96 -6.99
CA LEU A 120 -3.35 7.43 -8.25
C LEU A 120 -3.76 8.30 -9.46
N SER A 121 -4.97 8.86 -9.43
CA SER A 121 -5.54 9.64 -10.55
C SER A 121 -5.00 11.07 -10.63
N ASN A 122 -4.68 11.68 -9.48
CA ASN A 122 -4.10 13.02 -9.41
C ASN A 122 -2.79 12.99 -8.60
N PRO A 123 -1.69 12.53 -9.21
CA PRO A 123 -0.49 12.24 -8.47
C PRO A 123 0.38 13.47 -8.23
N VAL A 124 -0.18 14.67 -7.99
CA VAL A 124 0.62 15.87 -7.66
C VAL A 124 1.28 15.73 -6.28
N ASP A 125 0.69 14.96 -5.38
CA ASP A 125 1.22 14.69 -4.03
C ASP A 125 1.53 13.21 -3.76
N SER A 126 1.42 12.35 -4.78
CA SER A 126 1.60 10.90 -4.65
C SER A 126 2.94 10.39 -5.18
N LEU A 127 3.57 9.48 -4.45
CA LEU A 127 4.80 8.79 -4.82
C LEU A 127 4.63 7.28 -4.65
N ILE A 128 5.08 6.49 -5.61
CA ILE A 128 5.13 5.04 -5.44
C ILE A 128 6.54 4.62 -5.05
N VAL A 129 6.64 3.82 -3.99
CA VAL A 129 7.88 3.15 -3.59
C VAL A 129 7.81 1.68 -3.99
N VAL A 130 8.80 1.23 -4.77
CA VAL A 130 8.90 -0.16 -5.24
C VAL A 130 10.23 -0.79 -4.80
N SER A 131 10.32 -2.13 -4.89
CA SER A 131 11.60 -2.81 -4.77
C SER A 131 12.57 -2.37 -5.87
N THR A 132 13.87 -2.34 -5.56
CA THR A 132 14.93 -2.28 -6.59
C THR A 132 14.78 -3.37 -7.64
N ASP A 133 14.22 -4.52 -7.25
CA ASP A 133 14.01 -5.68 -8.13
C ASP A 133 12.72 -5.60 -8.96
N THR A 134 11.83 -4.62 -8.67
CA THR A 134 10.55 -4.48 -9.38
C THR A 134 10.78 -4.03 -10.83
N LYS A 135 10.37 -4.87 -11.77
CA LYS A 135 10.20 -4.48 -13.18
C LYS A 135 8.84 -3.78 -13.32
N VAL A 136 8.81 -2.47 -13.07
CA VAL A 136 7.60 -1.68 -13.30
C VAL A 136 7.31 -1.69 -14.80
N ARG A 137 6.21 -2.34 -15.20
CA ARG A 137 5.73 -2.37 -16.60
C ARG A 137 4.41 -1.62 -16.65
N ALA A 138 4.38 -0.51 -17.41
CA ALA A 138 3.14 0.04 -17.92
C ALA A 138 2.89 -0.71 -19.22
N GLU A 139 1.91 -1.60 -19.23
CA GLU A 139 1.31 -2.04 -20.49
C GLU A 139 0.17 -1.07 -20.84
#